data_AF-A0A8T7K4J0-F1
#
_entry.id   AF-A0A8T7K4J0-F1
#
_cell.length_a   1.000
_cell.length_b   1.000
_cell.length_c   1.000
_cell.angle_alpha   90.00
_cell.angle_beta   90.00
_cell.angle_gamma   90.00
#
_symmetry.space_group_name_H-M   'P 1'
#
loop_
_entity.id
_entity.type
_entity.pdbx_description
1 polymer ?
#
loop_
_entity_poly.entity_id
_entity_poly.type
_entity_poly.pdbx_seq_one_letter_code
_entity_poly.pdbx_strand_id
1 'polypeptide(L)'
;MSRIHWAAVFCTVVICLLALAHAADAPAADAALWQQPIATQEAQQISTLPPTWTPTSAPSATPAPSATAGPTQPATALGEALPVLINARLDLETLANAQLNGQRPPGWNGSQDFNDPQIPLLIRLDLELLVGNLLGADQRPAGWFGPVASSLYAIARDIRHDLELLADAVVQPGVRPAGWVGDDPLMRCTRATQALVSLLERSFRGSGGFTIQADPNSPDFCAQVELEASRFTEVNLLGGSSSGGLNAPSAQASGTITPLGSFTVAFLDRDARQRVGVIPRDTPLTVVARSYTQYSAMILVQAAGFQVFVDYTSTTLTPEQFETLPNIDGVTFEPFCDADWCSSG
;
A
#
# COMPACT_ATOMS: atom_id res chain seq x y z
N MET A 1 -32.02 11.52 57.07
CA MET A 1 -30.76 10.79 56.79
C MET A 1 -31.09 9.31 56.64
N SER A 2 -30.43 8.60 55.71
CA SER A 2 -30.59 7.16 55.42
C SER A 2 -31.76 6.75 54.52
N ARG A 3 -31.56 6.82 53.20
CA ARG A 3 -32.16 5.93 52.16
C ARG A 3 -31.34 5.85 50.86
N ILE A 4 -30.36 6.74 50.65
CA ILE A 4 -29.61 6.83 49.38
C ILE A 4 -28.38 5.90 49.33
N HIS A 5 -27.88 5.37 50.46
CA HIS A 5 -26.67 4.54 50.48
C HIS A 5 -26.88 3.05 50.09
N TRP A 6 -28.12 2.57 49.95
CA TRP A 6 -28.37 1.15 49.66
C TRP A 6 -28.42 0.81 48.15
N ALA A 7 -28.63 1.79 47.27
CA ALA A 7 -28.72 1.53 45.83
C ALA A 7 -27.35 1.34 45.15
N ALA A 8 -26.28 1.92 45.71
CA ALA A 8 -24.94 1.84 45.11
C ALA A 8 -24.26 0.49 45.36
N VAL A 9 -24.50 -0.15 46.51
CA VAL A 9 -23.85 -1.43 46.86
C VAL A 9 -24.46 -2.61 46.11
N PHE A 10 -25.76 -2.55 45.77
CA PHE A 10 -26.43 -3.63 45.03
C PHE A 10 -26.04 -3.68 43.54
N CYS A 11 -25.67 -2.55 42.94
CA CYS A 11 -25.30 -2.50 41.52
C CYS A 11 -23.91 -3.12 41.26
N THR A 12 -22.97 -2.99 42.21
CA THR A 12 -21.60 -3.53 42.05
C THR A 12 -21.53 -5.07 42.22
N VAL A 13 -22.40 -5.66 43.04
CA VAL A 13 -22.39 -7.12 43.26
C VAL A 13 -23.04 -7.88 42.11
N VAL A 14 -24.07 -7.31 41.46
CA VAL A 14 -24.75 -7.95 40.32
C VAL A 14 -23.89 -7.92 39.05
N ILE A 15 -23.09 -6.87 38.84
CA ILE A 15 -22.19 -6.77 37.68
C ILE A 15 -21.00 -7.76 37.80
N CYS A 16 -20.54 -8.08 39.01
CA CYS A 16 -19.47 -9.07 39.21
C CYS A 16 -19.94 -10.53 39.03
N LEU A 17 -21.23 -10.82 39.24
CA LEU A 17 -21.78 -12.19 39.06
C LEU A 17 -22.16 -12.52 37.62
N LEU A 18 -22.38 -11.53 36.76
CA LEU A 18 -22.64 -11.75 35.33
C LEU A 18 -21.38 -11.95 34.48
N ALA A 19 -20.19 -11.60 35.00
CA ALA A 19 -18.92 -11.82 34.31
C ALA A 19 -18.36 -13.25 34.47
N LEU A 20 -18.94 -14.08 35.33
CA LEU A 20 -18.46 -15.45 35.63
C LEU A 20 -19.26 -16.58 34.98
N ALA A 21 -20.26 -16.28 34.13
CA ALA A 21 -21.16 -17.27 33.56
C ALA A 21 -21.00 -17.54 32.04
N HIS A 22 -19.99 -16.98 31.37
CA HIS A 22 -19.78 -17.16 29.91
C HIS A 22 -18.54 -17.99 29.53
N ALA A 23 -17.96 -18.75 30.48
CA ALA A 23 -16.82 -19.62 30.22
C ALA A 23 -17.21 -21.11 30.37
N ALA A 24 -18.22 -21.56 29.64
CA ALA A 24 -18.51 -22.98 29.46
C ALA A 24 -19.36 -23.14 28.20
N ASP A 25 -18.70 -23.42 27.07
CA ASP A 25 -19.20 -24.18 25.91
C ASP A 25 -18.41 -23.79 24.66
N ALA A 26 -17.17 -24.29 24.60
CA ALA A 26 -16.46 -24.44 23.33
C ALA A 26 -16.54 -25.94 22.95
N PRO A 27 -17.10 -26.30 21.78
CA PRO A 27 -17.11 -27.68 21.34
C PRO A 27 -15.68 -28.14 21.05
N ALA A 28 -15.29 -29.26 21.66
CA ALA A 28 -14.05 -29.96 21.36
C ALA A 28 -14.07 -30.40 19.89
N ALA A 29 -13.29 -29.72 19.05
CA ALA A 29 -13.01 -30.18 17.70
C ALA A 29 -11.99 -31.32 17.76
N ASP A 30 -12.35 -32.44 17.15
CA ASP A 30 -11.53 -33.63 16.92
C ASP A 30 -10.18 -33.29 16.30
N ALA A 31 -9.14 -33.23 17.13
CA ALA A 31 -7.74 -33.28 16.72
C ALA A 31 -7.27 -34.75 16.74
N ALA A 32 -7.87 -35.57 15.89
CA ALA A 32 -7.49 -36.97 15.71
C ALA A 32 -7.40 -37.28 14.22
N LEU A 33 -6.23 -37.02 13.62
CA LEU A 33 -5.66 -37.66 12.44
C LEU A 33 -4.46 -36.80 12.01
N TRP A 34 -3.25 -37.20 12.41
CA TRP A 34 -1.92 -36.99 11.78
C TRP A 34 -0.83 -37.27 12.84
N GLN A 35 -0.82 -38.48 13.40
CA GLN A 35 0.35 -39.04 14.07
C GLN A 35 0.91 -40.12 13.16
N GLN A 36 1.80 -39.72 12.25
CA GLN A 36 2.73 -40.68 11.66
C GLN A 36 3.96 -40.76 12.56
N PRO A 37 4.46 -41.96 12.89
CA PRO A 37 5.69 -42.11 13.65
C PRO A 37 6.87 -41.66 12.78
N ILE A 38 7.57 -40.62 13.22
CA ILE A 38 8.88 -40.26 12.67
C ILE A 38 9.84 -41.37 13.11
N ALA A 39 10.34 -42.13 12.13
CA ALA A 39 11.41 -43.10 12.34
C ALA A 39 12.62 -42.37 12.94
N THR A 40 13.05 -42.80 14.12
CA THR A 40 14.27 -42.34 14.78
C THR A 40 15.46 -42.82 13.94
N GLN A 41 16.01 -41.95 13.09
CA GLN A 41 17.32 -42.19 12.50
C GLN A 41 18.38 -41.94 13.58
N GLU A 42 19.01 -43.03 13.98
CA GLU A 42 20.18 -43.07 14.85
C GLU A 42 21.32 -42.30 14.17
N ALA A 43 21.61 -41.10 14.68
CA ALA A 43 22.70 -40.28 14.18
C ALA A 43 24.03 -40.97 14.50
N GLN A 44 24.68 -41.52 13.46
CA GLN A 44 26.06 -41.97 13.57
C GLN A 44 26.95 -40.78 13.90
N GLN A 45 27.49 -40.80 15.11
CA GLN A 45 28.39 -39.79 15.65
C GLN A 45 29.77 -39.94 14.99
N ILE A 46 29.98 -39.24 13.87
CA ILE A 46 31.29 -39.14 13.23
C ILE A 46 32.13 -38.12 14.02
N SER A 47 33.09 -38.62 14.79
CA SER A 47 34.11 -37.82 15.47
C SER A 47 35.15 -37.33 14.46
N THR A 48 34.99 -36.13 13.91
CA THR A 48 36.06 -35.41 13.21
C THR A 48 36.69 -34.39 14.14
N LEU A 49 37.98 -34.60 14.47
CA LEU A 49 38.83 -33.58 15.06
C LEU A 49 38.81 -32.31 14.19
N PRO A 50 38.69 -31.11 14.78
CA PRO A 50 38.75 -29.88 14.01
C PRO A 50 40.14 -29.74 13.36
N PRO A 51 40.22 -29.35 12.07
CA PRO A 51 41.50 -29.06 11.45
C PRO A 51 42.16 -27.88 12.15
N THR A 52 43.43 -28.06 12.51
CA THR A 52 44.30 -26.99 13.00
C THR A 52 44.45 -25.95 11.89
N TRP A 53 43.81 -24.80 12.05
CA TRP A 53 43.95 -23.67 11.14
C TRP A 53 45.34 -23.04 11.34
N THR A 54 46.27 -23.33 10.44
CA THR A 54 47.44 -22.47 10.26
C THR A 54 46.97 -21.15 9.64
N PRO A 55 47.32 -19.97 10.20
CA PRO A 55 46.96 -18.69 9.61
C PRO A 55 47.64 -18.54 8.25
N THR A 56 46.88 -18.77 7.18
CA THR A 56 47.25 -18.38 5.83
C THR A 56 47.28 -16.85 5.79
N SER A 57 48.42 -16.31 5.36
CA SER A 57 48.63 -14.89 5.12
C SER A 57 47.42 -14.24 4.44
N ALA A 58 46.92 -13.17 5.06
CA ALA A 58 45.76 -12.41 4.60
C ALA A 58 45.90 -12.09 3.09
N PRO A 59 44.91 -12.46 2.25
CA PRO A 59 44.89 -11.99 0.87
C PRO A 59 44.78 -10.46 0.90
N SER A 60 45.63 -9.78 0.13
CA SER A 60 45.51 -8.35 -0.12
C SER A 60 44.05 -8.03 -0.44
N ALA A 61 43.44 -7.18 0.40
CA ALA A 61 42.09 -6.69 0.20
C ALA A 61 41.99 -6.11 -1.21
N THR A 62 41.28 -6.81 -2.08
CA THR A 62 40.82 -6.19 -3.33
C THR A 62 39.95 -5.02 -2.92
N PRO A 63 40.22 -3.79 -3.39
CA PRO A 63 39.37 -2.66 -3.03
C PRO A 63 37.93 -2.99 -3.41
N ALA A 64 37.02 -2.83 -2.45
CA ALA A 64 35.60 -2.97 -2.71
C ALA A 64 35.24 -2.11 -3.94
N PRO A 65 34.40 -2.60 -4.87
CA PRO A 65 33.96 -1.78 -5.98
C PRO A 65 33.35 -0.50 -5.40
N SER A 66 33.94 0.65 -5.74
CA SER A 66 33.35 1.95 -5.42
C SER A 66 31.94 1.95 -5.94
N ALA A 67 30.96 2.06 -5.04
CA ALA A 67 29.58 2.34 -5.41
C ALA A 67 29.61 3.58 -6.30
N THR A 68 29.33 3.41 -7.59
CA THR A 68 29.23 4.53 -8.51
C THR A 68 28.05 5.35 -8.02
N ALA A 69 28.32 6.59 -7.58
CA ALA A 69 27.25 7.52 -7.22
C ALA A 69 26.27 7.57 -8.40
N GLY A 70 25.02 7.19 -8.15
CA GLY A 70 23.95 7.38 -9.13
C GLY A 70 23.90 8.84 -9.54
N PRO A 71 23.39 9.16 -10.74
CA PRO A 71 23.33 10.53 -11.22
C PRO A 71 22.70 11.44 -10.16
N THR A 72 23.38 12.54 -9.84
CA THR A 72 22.93 13.56 -8.90
C THR A 72 21.55 14.06 -9.36
N GLN A 73 20.51 13.59 -8.70
CA GLN A 73 19.14 13.98 -9.00
C GLN A 73 18.95 15.44 -8.59
N PRO A 74 18.39 16.34 -9.41
CA PRO A 74 18.21 17.74 -9.02
C PRO A 74 17.24 17.90 -7.83
N ALA A 75 17.38 18.94 -7.01
CA ALA A 75 16.54 19.19 -5.82
C ALA A 75 15.02 19.25 -6.10
N THR A 76 14.62 19.64 -7.32
CA THR A 76 13.24 19.58 -7.81
C THR A 76 12.68 18.15 -7.90
N ALA A 77 13.52 17.13 -7.80
CA ALA A 77 13.13 15.72 -7.86
C ALA A 77 12.55 15.18 -6.55
N LEU A 78 12.68 15.89 -5.42
CA LEU A 78 12.11 15.43 -4.15
C LEU A 78 10.58 15.42 -4.19
N GLY A 79 9.93 16.32 -4.93
CA GLY A 79 8.49 16.30 -5.21
C GLY A 79 7.64 16.09 -3.95
N GLU A 80 6.79 15.06 -3.98
CA GLU A 80 5.91 14.68 -2.87
C GLU A 80 6.65 14.20 -1.61
N ALA A 81 7.94 13.87 -1.70
CA ALA A 81 8.74 13.41 -0.57
C ALA A 81 9.22 14.57 0.33
N LEU A 82 9.32 15.78 -0.21
CA LEU A 82 9.94 16.91 0.48
C LEU A 82 9.25 17.27 1.81
N PRO A 83 7.92 17.42 1.89
CA PRO A 83 7.26 17.72 3.16
C PRO A 83 7.51 16.65 4.23
N VAL A 84 7.48 15.37 3.83
CA VAL A 84 7.71 14.22 4.72
C VAL A 84 9.12 14.23 5.29
N LEU A 85 10.12 14.51 4.44
CA LEU A 85 11.52 14.59 4.86
C LEU A 85 11.78 15.76 5.81
N ILE A 86 11.13 16.91 5.58
CA ILE A 86 11.21 18.06 6.49
C ILE A 86 10.67 17.68 7.87
N ASN A 87 9.45 17.12 7.92
CA ASN A 87 8.83 16.71 9.18
C ASN A 87 9.66 15.63 9.90
N ALA A 88 10.12 14.62 9.17
CA ALA A 88 10.96 13.56 9.71
C ALA A 88 12.29 14.10 10.27
N ARG A 89 12.95 15.05 9.60
CA ARG A 89 14.18 15.69 10.10
C ARG A 89 13.92 16.45 11.40
N LEU A 90 12.86 17.25 11.46
CA LEU A 90 12.50 18.03 12.65
C LEU A 90 12.18 17.12 13.85
N ASP A 91 11.42 16.05 13.60
CA ASP A 91 11.05 15.09 14.63
C ASP A 91 12.24 14.25 15.10
N LEU A 92 13.16 13.89 14.19
CA LEU A 92 14.40 13.22 14.53
C LEU A 92 15.30 14.08 15.43
N GLU A 93 15.44 15.38 15.14
CA GLU A 93 16.15 16.32 16.02
C GLU A 93 15.44 16.49 17.36
N THR A 94 14.11 16.53 17.37
CA THR A 94 13.30 16.62 18.58
C THR A 94 13.47 15.40 19.47
N LEU A 95 13.44 14.19 18.89
CA LEU A 95 13.68 12.94 19.62
C LEU A 95 15.09 12.88 20.18
N ALA A 96 16.10 13.22 19.37
CA ALA A 96 17.49 13.24 19.80
C ALA A 96 17.70 14.23 20.96
N ASN A 97 17.10 15.42 20.90
CA ASN A 97 17.15 16.39 21.99
C ASN A 97 16.52 15.86 23.28
N ALA A 98 15.33 15.24 23.17
CA ALA A 98 14.61 14.71 24.32
C ALA A 98 15.36 13.55 24.99
N GLN A 99 15.98 12.66 24.22
CA GLN A 99 16.61 11.44 24.74
C GLN A 99 18.08 11.64 25.13
N LEU A 100 18.80 12.51 24.42
CA LEU A 100 20.24 12.70 24.60
C LEU A 100 20.60 14.05 25.26
N ASN A 101 19.62 14.80 25.77
CA ASN A 101 19.82 16.11 26.39
C ASN A 101 20.61 17.08 25.47
N GLY A 102 20.28 17.07 24.18
CA GLY A 102 20.95 17.89 23.17
C GLY A 102 22.29 17.36 22.65
N GLN A 103 22.81 16.24 23.18
CA GLN A 103 23.97 15.56 22.58
C GLN A 103 23.59 14.85 21.27
N ARG A 104 24.60 14.52 20.46
CA ARG A 104 24.43 13.77 19.21
C ARG A 104 25.35 12.56 19.17
N PRO A 105 24.92 11.43 18.58
CA PRO A 105 25.79 10.29 18.35
C PRO A 105 27.02 10.65 17.49
N PRO A 106 28.15 9.96 17.65
CA PRO A 106 29.28 10.09 16.73
C PRO A 106 28.86 9.84 15.28
N GLY A 107 29.28 10.72 14.37
CA GLY A 107 28.94 10.62 12.94
C GLY A 107 27.62 11.28 12.53
N TRP A 108 26.89 11.91 13.48
CA TRP A 108 25.69 12.68 13.16
C TRP A 108 25.96 13.78 12.13
N ASN A 109 25.23 13.76 11.04
CA ASN A 109 25.35 14.74 9.98
C ASN A 109 24.55 16.02 10.30
N GLY A 110 23.29 15.87 10.72
CA GLY A 110 22.44 16.99 11.12
C GLY A 110 22.06 17.97 10.00
N SER A 111 22.20 17.60 8.73
CA SER A 111 21.89 18.50 7.61
C SER A 111 20.42 18.93 7.63
N GLN A 112 20.22 20.22 7.37
CA GLN A 112 18.93 20.86 7.14
C GLN A 112 18.86 21.50 5.74
N ASP A 113 19.84 21.22 4.87
CA ASP A 113 19.80 21.67 3.49
C ASP A 113 18.95 20.72 2.66
N PHE A 114 17.65 21.02 2.58
CA PHE A 114 16.71 20.23 1.79
C PHE A 114 16.88 20.38 0.27
N ASN A 115 17.83 21.20 -0.19
CA ASN A 115 18.24 21.21 -1.60
C ASN A 115 19.34 20.19 -1.89
N ASP A 116 19.94 19.59 -0.86
CA ASP A 116 20.89 18.50 -1.01
C ASP A 116 20.15 17.25 -1.51
N PRO A 117 20.48 16.71 -2.71
CA PRO A 117 19.84 15.50 -3.21
C PRO A 117 20.12 14.26 -2.36
N GLN A 118 21.13 14.30 -1.49
CA GLN A 118 21.42 13.25 -0.53
C GLN A 118 20.61 13.37 0.76
N ILE A 119 19.76 14.39 0.94
CA ILE A 119 19.03 14.62 2.20
C ILE A 119 18.27 13.38 2.73
N PRO A 120 17.62 12.52 1.91
CA PRO A 120 16.97 11.33 2.44
C PRO A 120 17.96 10.34 3.04
N LEU A 121 19.13 10.17 2.41
CA LEU A 121 20.19 9.29 2.91
C LEU A 121 20.82 9.83 4.19
N LEU A 122 21.03 11.15 4.28
CA LEU A 122 21.59 11.79 5.46
C LEU A 122 20.64 11.68 6.67
N ILE A 123 19.34 11.93 6.47
CA ILE A 123 18.33 11.73 7.52
C ILE A 123 18.27 10.25 7.93
N ARG A 124 18.33 9.33 6.96
CA ARG A 124 18.35 7.89 7.25
C ARG A 124 19.56 7.49 8.08
N LEU A 125 20.74 7.99 7.73
CA LEU A 125 21.97 7.72 8.47
C LEU A 125 21.85 8.20 9.92
N ASP A 126 21.38 9.43 10.14
CA ASP A 126 21.18 9.98 11.48
C ASP A 126 20.17 9.15 12.29
N LEU A 127 19.08 8.70 11.66
CA LEU A 127 18.11 7.80 12.30
C LEU A 127 18.75 6.46 12.73
N GLU A 128 19.54 5.84 11.86
CA GLU A 128 20.26 4.59 12.16
C GLU A 128 21.30 4.78 13.28
N LEU A 129 21.99 5.91 13.33
CA LEU A 129 22.91 6.27 14.40
C LEU A 129 22.17 6.49 15.73
N LEU A 130 21.00 7.16 15.69
CA LEU A 130 20.20 7.40 16.89
C LEU A 130 19.68 6.10 17.49
N VAL A 131 19.07 5.22 16.68
CA VAL A 131 18.59 3.92 17.17
C VAL A 131 19.73 3.07 17.70
N GLY A 132 20.88 3.06 17.01
CA GLY A 132 22.08 2.35 17.48
C GLY A 132 22.60 2.86 18.82
N ASN A 133 22.49 4.18 19.07
CA ASN A 133 22.89 4.79 20.33
C ASN A 133 21.89 4.50 21.47
N LEU A 134 20.58 4.53 21.18
CA LEU A 134 19.53 4.39 22.19
C LEU A 134 19.21 2.93 22.55
N LEU A 135 19.21 2.02 21.57
CA LEU A 135 18.83 0.62 21.76
C LEU A 135 20.02 -0.35 21.69
N GLY A 136 21.15 0.09 21.13
CA GLY A 136 22.32 -0.74 20.84
C GLY A 136 22.51 -0.93 19.34
N ALA A 137 23.77 -1.11 18.91
CA ALA A 137 24.17 -1.08 17.50
C ALA A 137 23.35 -2.03 16.59
N ASP A 138 23.04 -3.23 17.08
CA ASP A 138 22.35 -4.28 16.33
C ASP A 138 20.88 -4.46 16.72
N GLN A 139 20.34 -3.58 17.58
CA GLN A 139 18.96 -3.66 18.04
C GLN A 139 18.06 -2.75 17.22
N ARG A 140 16.92 -3.25 16.76
CA ARG A 140 15.90 -2.48 16.05
C ARG A 140 14.50 -2.84 16.60
N PRO A 141 13.56 -1.88 16.68
CA PRO A 141 12.18 -2.17 16.99
C PRO A 141 11.57 -3.21 16.03
N ALA A 142 10.58 -3.96 16.51
CA ALA A 142 9.83 -4.87 15.64
C ALA A 142 9.13 -4.08 14.52
N GLY A 143 9.20 -4.58 13.28
CA GLY A 143 8.64 -3.89 12.12
C GLY A 143 9.56 -2.86 11.46
N TRP A 144 10.76 -2.62 11.98
CA TRP A 144 11.74 -1.72 11.37
C TRP A 144 12.02 -2.07 9.91
N PHE A 145 11.82 -1.13 9.00
CA PHE A 145 12.01 -1.36 7.57
C PHE A 145 13.48 -1.40 7.17
N GLY A 146 14.32 -0.59 7.81
CA GLY A 146 15.72 -0.52 7.41
C GLY A 146 15.95 0.30 6.13
N PRO A 147 17.22 0.53 5.76
CA PRO A 147 17.56 1.21 4.52
C PRO A 147 17.25 0.30 3.33
N VAL A 148 16.15 0.60 2.62
CA VAL A 148 15.75 -0.12 1.41
C VAL A 148 15.79 0.84 0.23
N ALA A 149 16.51 0.46 -0.84
CA ALA A 149 16.54 1.23 -2.07
C ALA A 149 15.14 1.26 -2.71
N SER A 150 14.59 2.46 -2.92
CA SER A 150 13.26 2.66 -3.50
C SER A 150 13.13 4.06 -4.10
N SER A 151 11.90 4.47 -4.46
CA SER A 151 11.63 5.86 -4.83
C SER A 151 11.87 6.81 -3.66
N LEU A 152 12.16 8.09 -3.94
CA LEU A 152 12.39 9.10 -2.91
C LEU A 152 11.23 9.22 -1.93
N TYR A 153 9.99 9.14 -2.44
CA TYR A 153 8.79 9.16 -1.60
C TYR A 153 8.67 7.90 -0.72
N ALA A 154 8.99 6.71 -1.25
CA ALA A 154 9.01 5.49 -0.44
C ALA A 154 10.06 5.56 0.67
N ILE A 155 11.27 6.05 0.36
CA ILE A 155 12.34 6.26 1.35
C ILE A 155 11.89 7.23 2.44
N ALA A 156 11.24 8.35 2.08
CA ALA A 156 10.74 9.31 3.06
C ALA A 156 9.69 8.69 4.00
N ARG A 157 8.75 7.91 3.47
CA ARG A 157 7.78 7.17 4.28
C ARG A 157 8.43 6.11 5.18
N ASP A 158 9.44 5.41 4.68
CA ASP A 158 10.17 4.42 5.47
C ASP A 158 10.91 5.07 6.64
N ILE A 159 11.56 6.22 6.41
CA ILE A 159 12.20 7.02 7.46
C ILE A 159 11.15 7.45 8.50
N ARG A 160 9.99 7.94 8.04
CA ARG A 160 8.91 8.34 8.94
C ARG A 160 8.41 7.18 9.80
N HIS A 161 8.16 6.04 9.17
CA HIS A 161 7.72 4.82 9.84
C HIS A 161 8.69 4.39 10.95
N ASP A 162 9.97 4.26 10.60
CA ASP A 162 11.00 3.82 11.52
C ASP A 162 11.20 4.83 12.67
N LEU A 163 11.10 6.15 12.39
CA LEU A 163 11.17 7.18 13.42
C LEU A 163 9.99 7.09 14.42
N GLU A 164 8.79 6.78 13.95
CA GLU A 164 7.62 6.55 14.81
C GLU A 164 7.80 5.31 15.69
N LEU A 165 8.35 4.21 15.14
CA LEU A 165 8.67 3.01 15.91
C LEU A 165 9.77 3.27 16.96
N LEU A 166 10.78 4.06 16.61
CA LEU A 166 11.82 4.44 17.56
C LEU A 166 11.24 5.27 18.71
N ALA A 167 10.37 6.23 18.40
CA ALA A 167 9.68 7.03 19.42
C ALA A 167 8.83 6.16 20.34
N ASP A 168 8.07 5.20 19.79
CA ASP A 168 7.28 4.25 20.58
C ASP A 168 8.17 3.39 21.51
N ALA A 169 9.37 3.00 21.04
CA ALA A 169 10.30 2.17 21.81
C ALA A 169 11.03 2.92 22.94
N VAL A 170 11.38 4.21 22.75
CA VAL A 170 12.23 4.97 23.68
C VAL A 170 11.47 5.99 24.54
N VAL A 171 10.26 6.38 24.12
CA VAL A 171 9.37 7.23 24.92
C VAL A 171 8.29 6.35 25.54
N GLN A 172 7.28 5.99 24.75
CA GLN A 172 6.18 5.10 25.09
C GLN A 172 5.28 4.97 23.84
N PRO A 173 4.61 3.83 23.61
CA PRO A 173 3.66 3.69 22.51
C PRO A 173 2.61 4.80 22.49
N GLY A 174 2.51 5.49 21.35
CA GLY A 174 1.54 6.58 21.10
C GLY A 174 1.85 7.91 21.81
N VAL A 175 2.93 8.01 22.56
CA VAL A 175 3.36 9.26 23.21
C VAL A 175 4.47 9.90 22.39
N ARG A 176 4.37 11.20 22.12
CA ARG A 176 5.37 11.96 21.37
C ARG A 176 5.99 13.07 22.20
N PRO A 177 7.29 13.39 22.02
CA PRO A 177 7.92 14.51 22.70
C PRO A 177 7.25 15.85 22.34
N ALA A 178 7.43 16.86 23.20
CA ALA A 178 6.96 18.21 22.89
C ALA A 178 7.66 18.76 21.63
N GLY A 179 6.88 19.35 20.72
CA GLY A 179 7.38 19.86 19.44
C GLY A 179 7.36 18.83 18.30
N TRP A 180 6.86 17.61 18.55
CA TRP A 180 6.63 16.63 17.49
C TRP A 180 5.61 17.13 16.47
N VAL A 181 6.03 17.18 15.21
CA VAL A 181 5.21 17.65 14.09
C VAL A 181 4.25 16.55 13.64
N GLY A 182 4.72 15.31 13.55
CA GLY A 182 3.91 14.23 12.99
C GLY A 182 3.97 14.19 11.45
N ASP A 183 3.23 13.25 10.88
CA ASP A 183 2.87 13.21 9.45
C ASP A 183 1.57 12.41 9.30
N ASP A 184 1.22 12.00 8.07
CA ASP A 184 0.10 11.11 7.80
C ASP A 184 0.17 9.84 8.69
N PRO A 185 -0.86 9.58 9.52
CA PRO A 185 -0.97 8.40 10.37
C PRO A 185 -0.76 7.08 9.62
N LEU A 186 -1.07 7.02 8.32
CA LEU A 186 -0.82 5.86 7.46
C LEU A 186 0.66 5.46 7.45
N MET A 187 1.59 6.40 7.61
CA MET A 187 3.03 6.12 7.63
C MET A 187 3.47 5.30 8.86
N ARG A 188 2.63 5.16 9.89
CA ARG A 188 2.88 4.25 11.03
C ARG A 188 2.60 2.78 10.68
N CYS A 189 1.93 2.51 9.57
CA CYS A 189 1.49 1.17 9.20
C CYS A 189 2.53 0.41 8.39
N THR A 190 2.29 -0.88 8.15
CA THR A 190 3.21 -1.70 7.35
C THR A 190 3.34 -1.17 5.92
N ARG A 191 4.47 -1.46 5.26
CA ARG A 191 4.71 -1.04 3.88
C ARG A 191 3.62 -1.54 2.92
N ALA A 192 3.11 -2.75 3.15
CA ALA A 192 2.05 -3.34 2.36
C ALA A 192 0.74 -2.54 2.50
N THR A 193 0.34 -2.23 3.74
CA THR A 193 -0.85 -1.40 4.02
C THR A 193 -0.71 -0.01 3.38
N GLN A 194 0.43 0.65 3.56
CA GLN A 194 0.69 1.95 2.97
C GLN A 194 0.60 1.92 1.44
N ALA A 195 1.17 0.90 0.79
CA ALA A 195 1.16 0.78 -0.66
C ALA A 195 -0.26 0.48 -1.20
N LEU A 196 -1.00 -0.43 -0.54
CA LEU A 196 -2.36 -0.79 -0.93
C LEU A 196 -3.29 0.42 -0.82
N VAL A 197 -3.26 1.14 0.30
CA VAL A 197 -4.10 2.33 0.51
C VAL A 197 -3.79 3.40 -0.55
N SER A 198 -2.52 3.73 -0.77
CA SER A 198 -2.14 4.70 -1.79
C SER A 198 -2.60 4.29 -3.20
N LEU A 199 -2.59 2.99 -3.51
CA LEU A 199 -3.11 2.47 -4.78
C LEU A 199 -4.62 2.66 -4.86
N LEU A 200 -5.37 2.27 -3.83
CA LEU A 200 -6.83 2.37 -3.79
C LEU A 200 -7.29 3.83 -3.89
N GLU A 201 -6.71 4.74 -3.12
CA GLU A 201 -7.05 6.17 -3.15
C GLU A 201 -6.76 6.81 -4.51
N ARG A 202 -5.68 6.39 -5.18
CA ARG A 202 -5.31 6.88 -6.51
C ARG A 202 -6.24 6.33 -7.60
N SER A 203 -6.49 5.03 -7.59
CA SER A 203 -7.30 4.35 -8.61
C SER A 203 -8.78 4.73 -8.56
N PHE A 204 -9.30 5.06 -7.38
CA PHE A 204 -10.72 5.36 -7.20
C PHE A 204 -11.04 6.84 -6.94
N ARG A 205 -10.08 7.73 -7.20
CA ARG A 205 -10.29 9.17 -7.03
C ARG A 205 -11.42 9.67 -7.94
N GLY A 206 -12.57 10.01 -7.36
CA GLY A 206 -13.70 10.65 -8.05
C GLY A 206 -14.89 9.75 -8.41
N SER A 207 -14.81 8.43 -8.19
CA SER A 207 -15.87 7.46 -8.52
C SER A 207 -16.53 6.82 -7.28
N GLY A 208 -16.60 7.56 -6.16
CA GLY A 208 -17.05 7.04 -4.86
C GLY A 208 -15.94 6.34 -4.07
N GLY A 209 -14.70 6.81 -4.25
CA GLY A 209 -13.50 6.04 -3.94
C GLY A 209 -13.21 5.68 -2.50
N PHE A 210 -12.24 4.77 -2.37
CA PHE A 210 -11.69 4.37 -1.10
C PHE A 210 -11.16 5.59 -0.34
N THR A 211 -11.61 5.73 0.90
CA THR A 211 -11.14 6.72 1.85
C THR A 211 -11.07 6.05 3.21
N ILE A 212 -9.97 6.25 3.92
CA ILE A 212 -9.79 5.72 5.27
C ILE A 212 -10.89 6.30 6.18
N GLN A 213 -11.59 5.44 6.92
CA GLN A 213 -12.58 5.82 7.93
C GLN A 213 -12.06 5.61 9.36
N ALA A 214 -11.00 4.81 9.52
CA ALA A 214 -10.35 4.56 10.80
C ALA A 214 -9.92 5.86 11.49
N ASP A 215 -10.13 5.94 12.82
CA ASP A 215 -9.69 7.09 13.61
C ASP A 215 -8.16 7.15 13.65
N PRO A 216 -7.52 8.21 13.13
CA PRO A 216 -6.06 8.33 13.09
C PRO A 216 -5.38 8.31 14.46
N ASN A 217 -6.12 8.56 15.54
CA ASN A 217 -5.60 8.54 16.91
C ASN A 217 -5.80 7.19 17.61
N SER A 218 -6.47 6.23 16.96
CA SER A 218 -6.71 4.91 17.54
C SER A 218 -5.40 4.15 17.70
N PRO A 219 -5.16 3.45 18.83
CA PRO A 219 -4.00 2.58 18.97
C PRO A 219 -3.99 1.43 17.94
N ASP A 220 -5.18 1.03 17.46
CA ASP A 220 -5.36 -0.02 16.45
C ASP A 220 -5.53 0.54 15.03
N PHE A 221 -5.18 1.81 14.79
CA PHE A 221 -5.40 2.49 13.51
C PHE A 221 -4.91 1.65 12.31
N CYS A 222 -3.69 1.12 12.36
CA CYS A 222 -3.15 0.36 11.23
C CYS A 222 -3.88 -0.96 10.97
N ALA A 223 -4.36 -1.64 12.01
CA ALA A 223 -5.16 -2.85 11.85
C ALA A 223 -6.55 -2.52 11.26
N GLN A 224 -7.15 -1.40 11.66
CA GLN A 224 -8.42 -0.93 11.10
C GLN A 224 -8.27 -0.53 9.62
N VAL A 225 -7.23 0.22 9.27
CA VAL A 225 -6.94 0.61 7.88
C VAL A 225 -6.72 -0.62 7.00
N GLU A 226 -5.96 -1.62 7.49
CA GLU A 226 -5.72 -2.85 6.74
C GLU A 226 -7.03 -3.63 6.50
N LEU A 227 -7.89 -3.72 7.52
CA LEU A 227 -9.20 -4.35 7.40
C LEU A 227 -10.12 -3.60 6.42
N GLU A 228 -10.15 -2.27 6.50
CA GLU A 228 -10.94 -1.41 5.60
C GLU A 228 -10.48 -1.56 4.14
N ALA A 229 -9.17 -1.46 3.89
CA ALA A 229 -8.58 -1.60 2.55
C ALA A 229 -8.81 -3.00 1.97
N SER A 230 -8.67 -4.04 2.79
CA SER A 230 -8.91 -5.43 2.40
C SER A 230 -10.38 -5.66 2.06
N ARG A 231 -11.30 -5.23 2.93
CA ARG A 231 -12.74 -5.33 2.69
C ARG A 231 -13.18 -4.56 1.45
N PHE A 232 -12.64 -3.36 1.24
CA PHE A 232 -12.94 -2.58 0.04
C PHE A 232 -12.50 -3.33 -1.22
N THR A 233 -11.29 -3.92 -1.19
CA THR A 233 -10.76 -4.75 -2.27
C THR A 233 -11.65 -5.97 -2.51
N GLU A 234 -12.03 -6.69 -1.46
CA GLU A 234 -12.91 -7.85 -1.56
C GLU A 234 -14.27 -7.51 -2.15
N VAL A 235 -14.91 -6.42 -1.72
CA VAL A 235 -16.26 -6.07 -2.18
C VAL A 235 -16.24 -5.45 -3.57
N ASN A 236 -15.34 -4.51 -3.83
CA ASN A 236 -15.39 -3.65 -5.02
C ASN A 236 -14.45 -4.11 -6.15
N LEU A 237 -13.36 -4.82 -5.84
CA LEU A 237 -12.45 -5.34 -6.86
C LEU A 237 -12.70 -6.82 -7.16
N LEU A 238 -12.87 -7.65 -6.11
CA LEU A 238 -13.01 -9.10 -6.27
C LEU A 238 -14.49 -9.54 -6.36
N GLY A 239 -15.37 -8.95 -5.56
CA GLY A 239 -16.79 -9.28 -5.47
C GLY A 239 -17.58 -8.92 -6.72
N GLY A 240 -17.12 -7.91 -7.47
CA GLY A 240 -17.66 -7.56 -8.79
C GLY A 240 -17.31 -8.55 -9.92
N SER A 241 -16.39 -9.51 -9.67
CA SER A 241 -16.03 -10.54 -10.67
C SER A 241 -16.91 -11.80 -10.62
N SER A 242 -17.93 -11.84 -9.75
CA SER A 242 -18.76 -13.05 -9.58
C SER A 242 -20.25 -12.75 -9.36
N SER A 243 -20.92 -12.17 -10.36
CA SER A 243 -22.38 -12.33 -10.54
C SER A 243 -22.82 -11.98 -11.97
N GLY A 244 -22.32 -12.70 -12.96
CA GLY A 244 -22.88 -12.79 -14.32
C GLY A 244 -23.29 -14.23 -14.60
N GLY A 245 -24.24 -14.73 -13.80
CA GLY A 245 -24.81 -16.05 -13.96
C GLY A 245 -25.39 -16.25 -15.36
N LEU A 246 -25.13 -17.44 -15.89
CA LEU A 246 -25.78 -18.03 -17.05
C LEU A 246 -27.30 -17.81 -16.96
N ASN A 247 -27.89 -17.32 -18.06
CA ASN A 247 -29.33 -17.09 -18.33
C ASN A 247 -29.83 -15.65 -18.10
N ALA A 248 -29.52 -14.77 -19.06
CA ALA A 248 -30.42 -13.67 -19.42
C ALA A 248 -30.70 -13.75 -20.93
N PRO A 249 -31.97 -13.61 -21.36
CA PRO A 249 -32.34 -13.70 -22.77
C PRO A 249 -31.68 -12.59 -23.58
N SER A 250 -31.32 -12.90 -24.82
CA SER A 250 -30.72 -12.00 -25.80
C SER A 250 -31.54 -10.73 -26.00
N ALA A 251 -31.26 -9.70 -25.22
CA ALA A 251 -31.66 -8.33 -25.52
C ALA A 251 -30.51 -7.69 -26.28
N GLN A 252 -30.75 -7.36 -27.55
CA GLN A 252 -29.84 -6.57 -28.36
C GLN A 252 -29.66 -5.20 -27.68
N ALA A 253 -28.56 -5.01 -26.95
CA ALA A 253 -28.16 -3.73 -26.41
C ALA A 253 -27.59 -2.85 -27.53
N SER A 254 -28.45 -2.46 -28.48
CA SER A 254 -28.21 -1.32 -29.36
C SER A 254 -28.58 -0.07 -28.58
N GLY A 255 -27.62 0.50 -27.84
CA GLY A 255 -27.81 1.71 -27.05
C GLY A 255 -26.72 2.74 -27.35
N THR A 256 -27.11 4.01 -27.44
CA THR A 256 -26.16 5.12 -27.42
C THR A 256 -25.65 5.30 -25.99
N ILE A 257 -24.33 5.34 -25.81
CA ILE A 257 -23.66 5.62 -24.53
C ILE A 257 -22.88 6.93 -24.64
N THR A 258 -22.43 7.47 -23.50
CA THR A 258 -21.55 8.64 -23.48
C THR A 258 -20.34 8.42 -22.56
N PRO A 259 -19.21 9.11 -22.80
CA PRO A 259 -18.08 9.19 -21.86
C PRO A 259 -18.50 9.75 -20.48
N LEU A 260 -18.07 9.12 -19.38
CA LEU A 260 -18.36 9.60 -18.00
C LEU A 260 -17.47 10.77 -17.57
N GLY A 261 -16.32 10.97 -18.23
CA GLY A 261 -15.32 11.95 -17.81
C GLY A 261 -14.41 12.42 -18.93
N SER A 262 -13.42 13.23 -18.57
CA SER A 262 -12.39 13.74 -19.49
C SER A 262 -11.26 12.74 -19.74
N PHE A 263 -11.49 11.44 -19.52
CA PHE A 263 -10.44 10.40 -19.55
C PHE A 263 -10.84 9.17 -20.37
N THR A 264 -11.90 9.22 -21.18
CA THR A 264 -12.22 8.12 -22.11
C THR A 264 -11.18 8.09 -23.23
N VAL A 265 -10.12 7.32 -23.01
CA VAL A 265 -9.01 7.15 -23.95
C VAL A 265 -9.44 6.21 -25.07
N ALA A 266 -9.18 6.62 -26.30
CA ALA A 266 -9.47 5.85 -27.51
C ALA A 266 -8.21 5.16 -28.05
N PHE A 267 -8.39 3.93 -28.55
CA PHE A 267 -7.33 3.08 -29.09
C PHE A 267 -7.75 2.48 -30.44
N LEU A 268 -6.77 2.19 -31.32
CA LEU A 268 -7.02 1.51 -32.61
C LEU A 268 -7.00 -0.01 -32.49
N ASP A 269 -6.61 -0.56 -31.34
CA ASP A 269 -6.59 -1.99 -31.11
C ASP A 269 -7.20 -2.35 -29.75
N ARG A 270 -7.74 -3.55 -29.67
CA ARG A 270 -8.37 -4.08 -28.46
C ARG A 270 -7.40 -4.36 -27.31
N ASP A 271 -6.09 -4.37 -27.56
CA ASP A 271 -5.05 -4.56 -26.54
C ASP A 271 -4.54 -3.20 -25.99
N ALA A 272 -5.16 -2.09 -26.40
CA ALA A 272 -4.84 -0.73 -25.98
C ALA A 272 -3.37 -0.31 -26.27
N ARG A 273 -2.77 -0.82 -27.35
CA ARG A 273 -1.37 -0.54 -27.72
C ARG A 273 -1.19 0.75 -28.52
N GLN A 274 -2.19 1.12 -29.32
CA GLN A 274 -2.16 2.25 -30.24
C GLN A 274 -3.20 3.29 -29.80
N ARG A 275 -2.79 4.15 -28.87
CA ARG A 275 -3.61 5.28 -28.39
C ARG A 275 -3.76 6.33 -29.49
N VAL A 276 -4.98 6.79 -29.73
CA VAL A 276 -5.30 7.84 -30.72
C VAL A 276 -5.89 9.11 -30.16
N GLY A 277 -6.30 9.16 -28.88
CA GLY A 277 -6.79 10.40 -28.30
C GLY A 277 -7.66 10.19 -27.07
N VAL A 278 -8.36 11.25 -26.67
CA VAL A 278 -9.37 11.22 -25.62
C VAL A 278 -10.67 11.73 -26.22
N ILE A 279 -11.72 10.92 -26.12
CA ILE A 279 -13.05 11.27 -26.65
C ILE A 279 -13.62 12.42 -25.82
N PRO A 280 -14.10 13.52 -26.44
CA PRO A 280 -14.75 14.61 -25.74
C PRO A 280 -15.96 14.12 -24.93
N ARG A 281 -16.18 14.75 -23.77
CA ARG A 281 -17.36 14.48 -22.94
C ARG A 281 -18.64 14.71 -23.75
N ASP A 282 -19.69 13.96 -23.41
CA ASP A 282 -21.01 14.04 -24.02
C ASP A 282 -21.07 13.63 -25.51
N THR A 283 -19.96 13.13 -26.08
CA THR A 283 -19.97 12.54 -27.43
C THR A 283 -20.85 11.29 -27.43
N PRO A 284 -21.93 11.24 -28.24
CA PRO A 284 -22.76 10.05 -28.33
C PRO A 284 -22.00 8.94 -29.07
N LEU A 285 -21.89 7.79 -28.42
CA LEU A 285 -21.18 6.61 -28.93
C LEU A 285 -22.19 5.50 -29.20
N THR A 286 -22.08 4.85 -30.35
CA THR A 286 -22.80 3.60 -30.64
C THR A 286 -21.89 2.43 -30.33
N VAL A 287 -22.34 1.53 -29.45
CA VAL A 287 -21.56 0.34 -29.10
C VAL A 287 -21.76 -0.74 -30.16
N VAL A 288 -20.66 -1.27 -30.68
CA VAL A 288 -20.66 -2.27 -31.75
C VAL A 288 -20.48 -3.68 -31.19
N ALA A 289 -19.44 -3.89 -30.39
CA ALA A 289 -19.05 -5.19 -29.86
C ALA A 289 -18.12 -5.04 -28.64
N ARG A 290 -17.84 -6.16 -27.95
CA ARG A 290 -16.85 -6.21 -26.88
C ARG A 290 -15.70 -7.16 -27.18
N SER A 291 -14.55 -6.91 -26.55
CA SER A 291 -13.44 -7.85 -26.49
C SER A 291 -13.75 -9.00 -25.53
N TYR A 292 -13.47 -10.24 -25.94
CA TYR A 292 -13.57 -11.45 -25.10
C TYR A 292 -12.18 -11.91 -24.61
N THR A 293 -11.12 -11.15 -24.86
CA THR A 293 -9.80 -11.43 -24.29
C THR A 293 -9.92 -11.39 -22.76
N GLN A 294 -9.32 -12.39 -22.09
CA GLN A 294 -9.37 -12.49 -20.63
C GLN A 294 -8.89 -11.18 -20.00
N TYR A 295 -9.68 -10.64 -19.06
CA TYR A 295 -9.43 -9.36 -18.37
C TYR A 295 -9.53 -8.09 -19.23
N SER A 296 -10.07 -8.14 -20.44
CA SER A 296 -10.29 -6.96 -21.26
C SER A 296 -11.65 -6.32 -20.97
N ALA A 297 -11.65 -5.03 -20.61
CA ALA A 297 -12.85 -4.20 -20.50
C ALA A 297 -13.12 -3.39 -21.78
N MET A 298 -12.50 -3.77 -22.91
CA MET A 298 -12.56 -2.97 -24.13
C MET A 298 -13.84 -3.23 -24.92
N ILE A 299 -14.49 -2.15 -25.35
CA ILE A 299 -15.59 -2.15 -26.30
C ILE A 299 -15.19 -1.43 -27.58
N LEU A 300 -15.67 -1.92 -28.72
CA LEU A 300 -15.61 -1.19 -29.98
C LEU A 300 -16.79 -0.22 -30.02
N VAL A 301 -16.49 1.07 -30.14
CA VAL A 301 -17.48 2.13 -30.27
C VAL A 301 -17.31 2.86 -31.60
N GLN A 302 -18.41 3.40 -32.09
CA GLN A 302 -18.44 4.17 -33.33
C GLN A 302 -19.24 5.46 -33.15
N ALA A 303 -18.74 6.54 -33.74
CA ALA A 303 -19.48 7.78 -33.93
C ALA A 303 -19.04 8.48 -35.23
N ALA A 304 -19.48 9.72 -35.44
CA ALA A 304 -19.09 10.50 -36.61
C ALA A 304 -17.56 10.74 -36.61
N GLY A 305 -16.88 10.21 -37.62
CA GLY A 305 -15.43 10.42 -37.84
C GLY A 305 -14.51 9.46 -37.09
N PHE A 306 -15.01 8.43 -36.40
CA PHE A 306 -14.14 7.43 -35.78
C PHE A 306 -14.85 6.10 -35.47
N GLN A 307 -14.05 5.04 -35.44
CA GLN A 307 -14.40 3.72 -34.91
C GLN A 307 -13.19 3.22 -34.10
N VAL A 308 -13.32 3.16 -32.78
CA VAL A 308 -12.18 2.97 -31.86
C VAL A 308 -12.56 2.07 -30.70
N PHE A 309 -11.54 1.52 -30.03
CA PHE A 309 -11.69 0.80 -28.79
C PHE A 309 -11.61 1.76 -27.59
N VAL A 310 -12.50 1.59 -26.62
CA VAL A 310 -12.50 2.30 -25.33
C VAL A 310 -12.77 1.32 -24.20
N ASP A 311 -12.28 1.63 -23.00
CA ASP A 311 -12.66 0.90 -21.79
C ASP A 311 -14.11 1.26 -21.40
N TYR A 312 -15.00 0.26 -21.31
CA TYR A 312 -16.41 0.51 -21.03
C TYR A 312 -16.64 1.18 -19.67
N THR A 313 -15.75 0.97 -18.70
CA THR A 313 -15.84 1.57 -17.35
C THR A 313 -15.68 3.09 -17.37
N SER A 314 -15.14 3.64 -18.46
CA SER A 314 -15.06 5.07 -18.70
C SER A 314 -16.31 5.65 -19.37
N THR A 315 -17.37 4.86 -19.55
CA THR A 315 -18.59 5.21 -20.28
C THR A 315 -19.85 4.94 -19.46
N THR A 316 -21.01 5.40 -19.92
CA THR A 316 -22.30 5.10 -19.29
C THR A 316 -22.79 3.66 -19.52
N LEU A 317 -22.03 2.81 -20.21
CA LEU A 317 -22.39 1.40 -20.43
C LEU A 317 -22.34 0.62 -19.11
N THR A 318 -23.44 -0.04 -18.73
CA THR A 318 -23.43 -0.87 -17.51
C THR A 318 -22.75 -2.22 -17.73
N PRO A 319 -22.26 -2.89 -16.68
CA PRO A 319 -21.69 -4.24 -16.79
C PRO A 319 -22.66 -5.25 -17.42
N GLU A 320 -23.95 -5.18 -17.10
CA GLU A 320 -24.96 -6.08 -17.67
C GLU A 320 -25.13 -5.84 -19.17
N GLN A 321 -25.09 -4.58 -19.60
CA GLN A 321 -25.11 -4.23 -21.02
C GLN A 321 -23.84 -4.71 -21.71
N PHE A 322 -22.66 -4.51 -21.11
CA PHE A 322 -21.38 -5.02 -21.61
C PHE A 322 -21.43 -6.53 -21.83
N GLU A 323 -21.94 -7.30 -20.87
CA GLU A 323 -22.01 -8.77 -20.96
C GLU A 323 -22.92 -9.27 -22.09
N THR A 324 -23.90 -8.46 -22.50
CA THR A 324 -24.81 -8.80 -23.62
C THR A 324 -24.25 -8.44 -25.00
N LEU A 325 -23.12 -7.75 -25.08
CA LEU A 325 -22.51 -7.37 -26.35
C LEU A 325 -21.93 -8.58 -27.12
N PRO A 326 -22.02 -8.56 -28.47
CA PRO A 326 -21.40 -9.57 -29.30
C PRO A 326 -19.87 -9.56 -29.18
N ASN A 327 -19.24 -10.70 -29.41
CA ASN A 327 -17.78 -10.79 -29.49
C ASN A 327 -17.28 -10.05 -30.74
N ILE A 328 -16.27 -9.21 -30.55
CA ILE A 328 -15.56 -8.49 -31.59
C ILE A 328 -15.02 -9.42 -32.70
N ASP A 329 -14.61 -10.65 -32.37
CA ASP A 329 -14.11 -11.62 -33.36
C ASP A 329 -15.20 -12.05 -34.38
N GLY A 330 -16.48 -11.84 -34.05
CA GLY A 330 -17.61 -12.15 -34.92
C GLY A 330 -18.10 -10.96 -35.76
N VAL A 331 -17.45 -9.80 -35.65
CA VAL A 331 -17.85 -8.57 -36.33
C VAL A 331 -16.72 -8.14 -37.26
N THR A 332 -17.05 -7.71 -38.48
CA THR A 332 -16.08 -7.06 -39.36
C THR A 332 -15.96 -5.60 -38.97
N PHE A 333 -14.75 -5.16 -38.62
CA PHE A 333 -14.47 -3.78 -38.21
C PHE A 333 -13.10 -3.34 -38.75
N GLU A 334 -12.92 -2.03 -38.88
CA GLU A 334 -11.67 -1.41 -39.32
C GLU A 334 -11.47 -0.15 -38.46
N PRO A 335 -10.70 -0.23 -37.36
CA PRO A 335 -10.56 0.91 -36.45
C PRO A 335 -9.88 2.09 -37.13
N PHE A 336 -10.46 3.28 -36.98
CA PHE A 336 -9.94 4.53 -37.54
C PHE A 336 -10.32 5.73 -36.65
N CYS A 337 -9.62 6.85 -36.81
CA CYS A 337 -9.84 8.07 -36.04
C CYS A 337 -9.50 9.30 -36.89
N ASP A 338 -10.53 9.93 -37.47
CA ASP A 338 -10.42 11.14 -38.31
C ASP A 338 -11.05 12.38 -37.64
N ALA A 339 -11.49 12.25 -36.38
CA ALA A 339 -12.05 13.36 -35.63
C ALA A 339 -10.99 14.36 -35.17
N ASP A 340 -11.37 15.62 -34.95
CA ASP A 340 -10.44 16.71 -34.58
C ASP A 340 -9.66 16.46 -33.26
N TRP A 341 -10.19 15.60 -32.38
CA TRP A 341 -9.54 15.23 -31.12
C TRP A 341 -8.58 14.04 -31.26
N CYS A 342 -8.59 13.36 -32.41
CA CYS A 342 -7.62 12.31 -32.71
C CYS A 342 -6.25 12.98 -32.81
N SER A 343 -5.31 12.59 -31.95
CA SER A 343 -3.92 12.98 -32.11
C SER A 343 -3.43 12.35 -33.40
N SER A 344 -2.95 13.16 -34.34
CA SER A 344 -2.16 12.68 -35.48
C SER A 344 -0.98 11.88 -34.90
N GLY A 345 -1.09 10.56 -34.94
CA GLY A 345 0.01 9.65 -34.62
C GLY A 345 1.16 9.84 -35.59
#